data_AF-A0A2A5YTQ0-F1
#
_entry.id   AF-A0A2A5YTQ0-F1
#
_cell.length_a   1.000
_cell.length_b   1.000
_cell.length_c   1.000
_cell.angle_alpha   90.00
_cell.angle_beta   90.00
_cell.angle_gamma   90.00
#
_symmetry.space_group_name_H-M   'P 1'
#
loop_
_entity.id
_entity.type
_entity.pdbx_description
1 polymer ?
#
loop_
_entity_poly.entity_id
_entity_poly.type
_entity_poly.pdbx_seq_one_letter_code
_entity_poly.pdbx_strand_id
1 'polypeptide(L)'
;MASGAAPADPATARDNIPYIRALLNMGRGGEALERARLLGRANPGAPAAWLILGDVLAAQGQAQEAVRAYEAAANIRFDRDAALRLAGAWSRLGNGARAAQVTQLFLTQHPADQEALRLAAGFAIDAQDWRAAARLLQAVRAQVGDNDALLMAQLARVSLENGDRAAARAYARHGYRLMPGNPVTADMLGWVLLRTDAPGPAAVDLLEKAVALAPSVPALQMHLGQAYAAAGRKGEARLALNRAASARDFNGRQEALDALRAL
;
A
#
# COMPACT_ATOMS: atom_id res chain seq x y z
N MET A 1 4.81 -31.56 -4.55
CA MET A 1 4.67 -31.74 -6.02
C MET A 1 3.22 -32.08 -6.31
N ALA A 2 2.43 -31.12 -6.81
CA ALA A 2 1.05 -31.37 -7.21
C ALA A 2 0.79 -30.67 -8.55
N SER A 3 1.38 -31.22 -9.61
CA SER A 3 0.94 -31.04 -10.99
C SER A 3 0.13 -32.26 -11.41
N GLY A 4 -0.80 -32.70 -10.55
CA GLY A 4 -1.71 -33.82 -10.81
C GLY A 4 -2.91 -33.33 -11.60
N ALA A 5 -3.41 -34.17 -12.51
CA ALA A 5 -4.54 -33.94 -13.40
C ALA A 5 -5.66 -33.01 -12.88
N ALA A 6 -6.33 -32.32 -13.81
CA ALA A 6 -7.52 -31.54 -13.49
C ALA A 6 -8.53 -32.40 -12.72
N PRO A 7 -9.16 -31.89 -11.64
CA PRO A 7 -10.18 -32.64 -10.91
C PRO A 7 -11.27 -33.16 -11.86
N ALA A 8 -11.82 -34.35 -11.61
CA ALA A 8 -12.80 -34.94 -12.53
C ALA A 8 -14.08 -34.07 -12.63
N ASP A 9 -14.58 -33.63 -11.49
CA ASP A 9 -15.75 -32.75 -11.43
C ASP A 9 -15.31 -31.28 -11.32
N PRO A 10 -15.63 -30.41 -12.30
CA PRO A 10 -15.35 -28.98 -12.22
C PRO A 10 -16.21 -28.23 -11.20
N ALA A 11 -17.30 -28.81 -10.68
CA ALA A 11 -18.18 -28.18 -9.71
C ALA A 11 -17.68 -28.29 -8.27
N THR A 12 -16.87 -29.30 -7.94
CA THR A 12 -16.41 -29.53 -6.57
C THR A 12 -15.39 -28.47 -6.10
N ALA A 13 -15.83 -27.46 -5.36
CA ALA A 13 -14.98 -26.34 -4.92
C ALA A 13 -13.77 -26.76 -4.08
N ARG A 14 -13.93 -27.79 -3.23
CA ARG A 14 -12.87 -28.32 -2.37
C ARG A 14 -11.62 -28.74 -3.16
N ASP A 15 -11.83 -29.31 -4.35
CA ASP A 15 -10.76 -29.84 -5.19
C ASP A 15 -10.28 -28.80 -6.20
N ASN A 16 -11.22 -28.02 -6.74
CA ASN A 16 -10.93 -27.05 -7.79
C ASN A 16 -10.21 -25.79 -7.28
N ILE A 17 -10.51 -25.29 -6.08
CA ILE A 17 -9.84 -24.08 -5.57
C ILE A 17 -8.33 -24.28 -5.41
N PRO A 18 -7.84 -25.34 -4.73
CA PRO A 18 -6.40 -25.61 -4.66
C PRO A 18 -5.77 -25.84 -6.04
N TYR A 19 -6.47 -26.53 -6.94
CA TYR A 19 -6.00 -26.77 -8.30
C TYR A 19 -5.85 -25.47 -9.11
N ILE A 20 -6.84 -24.57 -9.06
CA ILE A 20 -6.79 -23.26 -9.72
C ILE A 20 -5.63 -22.42 -9.16
N ARG A 21 -5.43 -22.43 -7.83
CA ARG A 21 -4.28 -21.74 -7.20
C ARG A 21 -2.95 -22.31 -7.68
N ALA A 22 -2.84 -23.65 -7.82
CA ALA A 22 -1.64 -24.28 -8.35
C ALA A 22 -1.38 -23.85 -9.80
N LEU A 23 -2.40 -23.76 -10.64
CA LEU A 23 -2.27 -23.25 -12.02
C LEU A 23 -1.76 -21.81 -12.06
N LEU A 24 -2.27 -20.93 -11.19
CA LEU A 24 -1.77 -19.55 -11.07
C LEU A 24 -0.29 -19.50 -10.68
N ASN A 25 0.11 -20.29 -9.68
CA ASN A 25 1.51 -20.35 -9.24
C ASN A 25 2.45 -20.89 -10.33
N MET A 26 1.94 -21.69 -11.26
CA MET A 26 2.68 -22.21 -12.42
C MET A 26 2.66 -21.26 -13.63
N GLY A 27 2.04 -20.08 -13.53
CA GLY A 27 1.87 -19.15 -14.66
C GLY A 27 0.86 -19.62 -15.72
N ARG A 28 0.10 -20.68 -15.45
CA ARG A 28 -0.90 -21.26 -16.36
C ARG A 28 -2.24 -20.52 -16.25
N GLY A 29 -2.20 -19.21 -16.47
CA GLY A 29 -3.34 -18.31 -16.25
C GLY A 29 -4.57 -18.67 -17.07
N GLY A 30 -4.41 -19.03 -18.35
CA GLY A 30 -5.53 -19.38 -19.22
C GLY A 30 -6.35 -20.57 -18.70
N GLU A 31 -5.66 -21.64 -18.28
CA GLU A 31 -6.30 -22.83 -17.72
C GLU A 31 -6.93 -22.54 -16.35
N ALA A 32 -6.27 -21.72 -15.53
CA ALA A 32 -6.84 -21.27 -14.26
C ALA A 32 -8.16 -20.53 -14.48
N LEU A 33 -8.26 -19.72 -15.54
CA LEU A 33 -9.44 -18.92 -15.86
C LEU A 33 -10.59 -19.78 -16.37
N GLU A 34 -10.30 -20.68 -17.29
CA GLU A 34 -11.30 -21.64 -17.78
C GLU A 34 -11.88 -22.42 -16.60
N ARG A 35 -11.00 -22.94 -15.74
CA ARG A 35 -11.41 -23.73 -14.59
C ARG A 35 -12.20 -22.92 -13.55
N ALA A 36 -11.78 -21.70 -13.24
CA ALA A 36 -12.49 -20.83 -12.32
C ALA A 36 -13.87 -20.41 -12.85
N ARG A 37 -14.01 -20.17 -14.16
CA ARG A 37 -15.31 -19.88 -14.78
C ARG A 37 -16.27 -21.06 -14.69
N LEU A 38 -15.79 -22.27 -14.92
CA LEU A 38 -16.61 -23.48 -14.74
C LEU A 38 -17.07 -23.62 -13.29
N LEU A 39 -16.15 -23.44 -12.33
CA LEU A 39 -16.48 -23.53 -10.91
C LEU A 39 -17.51 -22.47 -10.49
N GLY A 40 -17.35 -21.23 -10.94
CA GLY A 40 -18.29 -20.13 -10.66
C GLY A 40 -19.69 -20.37 -11.23
N ARG A 41 -19.79 -20.87 -12.47
CA ARG A 41 -21.09 -21.22 -13.09
C ARG A 41 -21.77 -22.39 -12.39
N ALA A 42 -21.01 -23.37 -11.94
CA ALA A 42 -21.55 -24.53 -11.23
C ALA A 42 -21.97 -24.20 -9.78
N ASN A 43 -21.41 -23.14 -9.20
CA ASN A 43 -21.66 -22.74 -7.81
C ASN A 43 -22.03 -21.25 -7.70
N PRO A 44 -23.12 -20.79 -8.33
CA PRO A 44 -23.44 -19.37 -8.39
C PRO A 44 -23.73 -18.76 -7.01
N GLY A 45 -24.16 -19.58 -6.03
CA GLY A 45 -24.40 -19.18 -4.64
C GLY A 45 -23.23 -19.39 -3.68
N ALA A 46 -22.03 -19.75 -4.17
CA ALA A 46 -20.86 -19.96 -3.32
C ALA A 46 -19.87 -18.79 -3.44
N PRO A 47 -19.63 -17.99 -2.39
CA PRO A 47 -18.70 -16.86 -2.45
C PRO A 47 -17.29 -17.27 -2.87
N ALA A 48 -16.81 -18.41 -2.38
CA ALA A 48 -15.46 -18.92 -2.66
C ALA A 48 -15.21 -19.18 -4.15
N ALA A 49 -16.23 -19.57 -4.91
CA ALA A 49 -16.11 -19.79 -6.36
C ALA A 49 -15.91 -18.47 -7.13
N TRP A 50 -16.61 -17.41 -6.70
CA TRP A 50 -16.44 -16.07 -7.24
C TRP A 50 -15.13 -15.41 -6.79
N LEU A 51 -14.69 -15.64 -5.55
CA LEU A 51 -13.41 -15.14 -5.04
C LEU A 51 -12.24 -15.70 -5.86
N ILE A 52 -12.19 -17.02 -6.10
CA ILE A 52 -11.09 -17.60 -6.88
C ILE A 52 -11.14 -17.13 -8.35
N LEU A 53 -12.33 -16.92 -8.92
CA LEU A 53 -12.45 -16.32 -10.25
C LEU A 53 -11.88 -14.89 -10.27
N GLY A 54 -12.22 -14.06 -9.28
CA GLY A 54 -11.66 -12.73 -9.14
C GLY A 54 -10.13 -12.74 -9.01
N ASP A 55 -9.57 -13.69 -8.27
CA ASP A 55 -8.12 -13.85 -8.12
C ASP A 55 -7.42 -14.15 -9.44
N VAL A 56 -8.00 -15.07 -10.23
CA VAL A 56 -7.47 -15.40 -11.55
C VAL A 56 -7.53 -14.18 -12.47
N LEU A 57 -8.66 -13.48 -12.50
CA LEU A 57 -8.85 -12.28 -13.32
C LEU A 57 -7.86 -11.17 -12.92
N ALA A 58 -7.67 -10.96 -11.61
CA ALA A 58 -6.71 -9.99 -11.09
C ALA A 58 -5.27 -10.35 -11.49
N ALA A 59 -4.89 -11.62 -11.40
CA ALA A 59 -3.57 -12.10 -11.81
C ALA A 59 -3.31 -11.93 -13.32
N GLN A 60 -4.36 -11.91 -14.15
CA GLN A 60 -4.26 -11.65 -15.58
C GLN A 60 -4.34 -10.16 -15.96
N GLY A 61 -4.40 -9.25 -14.99
CA GLY A 61 -4.56 -7.82 -15.24
C GLY A 61 -5.97 -7.41 -15.69
N GLN A 62 -6.96 -8.32 -15.64
CA GLN A 62 -8.35 -8.04 -15.94
C GLN A 62 -9.05 -7.40 -14.73
N ALA A 63 -8.61 -6.19 -14.39
CA ALA A 63 -8.97 -5.53 -13.12
C ALA A 63 -10.48 -5.26 -13.00
N GLN A 64 -11.15 -4.85 -14.07
CA GLN A 64 -12.58 -4.56 -14.05
C GLN A 64 -13.42 -5.83 -13.87
N GLU A 65 -13.03 -6.92 -14.52
CA GLU A 65 -13.66 -8.23 -14.38
C GLU A 65 -13.43 -8.80 -12.98
N ALA A 66 -12.23 -8.63 -12.42
CA ALA A 66 -11.91 -9.06 -11.07
C ALA A 66 -12.81 -8.37 -10.04
N VAL A 67 -13.01 -7.05 -10.16
CA VAL A 67 -13.96 -6.30 -9.33
C VAL A 67 -15.36 -6.92 -9.41
N ARG A 68 -15.89 -7.17 -10.61
CA ARG A 68 -17.23 -7.78 -10.79
C ARG A 68 -17.33 -9.15 -10.12
N ALA A 69 -16.30 -9.98 -10.20
CA ALA A 69 -16.28 -11.28 -9.53
C ALA A 69 -16.25 -11.15 -8.00
N TYR A 70 -15.45 -10.21 -7.47
CA TYR A 70 -15.43 -9.94 -6.03
C TYR A 70 -16.74 -9.32 -5.52
N GLU A 71 -17.40 -8.47 -6.31
CA GLU A 71 -18.75 -7.94 -6.00
C GLU A 71 -19.78 -9.07 -5.96
N ALA A 72 -19.73 -10.01 -6.90
CA ALA A 72 -20.59 -11.19 -6.88
C ALA A 72 -20.39 -12.01 -5.59
N ALA A 73 -19.14 -12.23 -5.16
CA ALA A 73 -18.84 -12.89 -3.89
C ALA A 73 -19.40 -12.10 -2.69
N ALA A 74 -19.15 -10.79 -2.64
CA ALA A 74 -19.58 -9.89 -1.57
C ALA A 74 -21.11 -9.80 -1.44
N ASN A 75 -21.83 -9.84 -2.56
CA ASN A 75 -23.30 -9.83 -2.59
C ASN A 75 -23.91 -11.11 -2.02
N ILE A 76 -23.20 -12.24 -2.11
CA ILE A 76 -23.63 -13.51 -1.51
C ILE A 76 -23.29 -13.52 -0.02
N ARG A 77 -22.04 -13.17 0.31
CA ARG A 77 -21.56 -13.05 1.68
C ARG A 77 -20.46 -12.01 1.76
N PHE A 78 -20.74 -10.93 2.48
CA PHE A 78 -19.76 -9.88 2.76
C PHE A 78 -18.89 -10.24 3.96
N ASP A 79 -17.98 -11.21 3.76
CA ASP A 79 -16.99 -11.61 4.75
C ASP A 79 -15.64 -10.91 4.54
N ARG A 80 -14.68 -11.22 5.41
CA ARG A 80 -13.32 -10.65 5.38
C ARG A 80 -12.64 -10.83 4.02
N ASP A 81 -12.68 -12.04 3.46
CA ASP A 81 -12.01 -12.33 2.20
C ASP A 81 -12.63 -11.54 1.04
N ALA A 82 -13.95 -11.47 0.97
CA ALA A 82 -14.65 -10.68 -0.04
C ALA A 82 -14.35 -9.18 0.10
N ALA A 83 -14.42 -8.64 1.31
CA ALA A 83 -14.19 -7.22 1.57
C ALA A 83 -12.77 -6.77 1.22
N LEU A 84 -11.75 -7.50 1.70
CA LEU A 84 -10.35 -7.12 1.48
C LEU A 84 -9.94 -7.25 0.00
N ARG A 85 -10.39 -8.32 -0.68
CA ARG A 85 -10.10 -8.51 -2.11
C ARG A 85 -10.81 -7.46 -2.97
N LEU A 86 -12.06 -7.14 -2.66
CA LEU A 86 -12.82 -6.12 -3.37
C LEU A 86 -12.20 -4.73 -3.19
N ALA A 87 -11.84 -4.36 -1.96
CA ALA A 87 -11.16 -3.09 -1.69
C ALA A 87 -9.82 -2.98 -2.42
N GLY A 88 -9.00 -4.04 -2.36
CA GLY A 88 -7.72 -4.09 -3.08
C GLY A 88 -7.88 -4.04 -4.60
N ALA A 89 -8.94 -4.66 -5.15
CA ALA A 89 -9.23 -4.61 -6.58
C ALA A 89 -9.64 -3.20 -7.04
N TRP A 90 -10.50 -2.51 -6.28
CA TRP A 90 -10.86 -1.12 -6.56
C TRP A 90 -9.65 -0.18 -6.49
N SER A 91 -8.77 -0.37 -5.52
CA SER A 91 -7.53 0.40 -5.39
C SER A 91 -6.61 0.21 -6.60
N ARG A 92 -6.38 -1.03 -7.04
CA ARG A 92 -5.58 -1.32 -8.25
C ARG A 92 -6.18 -0.75 -9.54
N LEU A 93 -7.51 -0.62 -9.58
CA LEU A 93 -8.22 0.03 -10.69
C LEU A 93 -8.12 1.57 -10.64
N GLY A 94 -7.45 2.14 -9.63
CA GLY A 94 -7.31 3.59 -9.43
C GLY A 94 -8.54 4.24 -8.79
N ASN A 95 -9.54 3.46 -8.36
CA ASN A 95 -10.73 3.98 -7.71
C ASN A 95 -10.61 3.92 -6.18
N GLY A 96 -9.76 4.79 -5.64
CA GLY A 96 -9.53 4.89 -4.19
C GLY A 96 -10.80 5.20 -3.39
N ALA A 97 -11.75 5.95 -3.96
CA ALA A 97 -13.02 6.27 -3.31
C ALA A 97 -13.87 5.00 -3.07
N ARG A 98 -13.99 4.11 -4.07
CA ARG A 98 -14.69 2.82 -3.90
C ARG A 98 -13.93 1.90 -2.95
N ALA A 99 -12.61 1.86 -3.03
CA ALA A 99 -11.79 1.06 -2.12
C ALA A 99 -12.01 1.47 -0.65
N ALA A 100 -12.00 2.78 -0.37
CA ALA A 100 -12.27 3.33 0.95
C ALA A 100 -13.69 2.98 1.45
N GLN A 101 -14.71 3.12 0.60
CA GLN A 101 -16.10 2.76 0.93
C GLN A 101 -16.23 1.30 1.35
N VAL A 102 -15.59 0.37 0.62
CA VAL A 102 -15.63 -1.06 0.94
C VAL A 102 -14.98 -1.33 2.30
N THR A 103 -13.80 -0.78 2.56
CA THR A 103 -13.15 -0.95 3.86
C THR A 103 -13.95 -0.32 5.01
N GLN A 104 -14.57 0.85 4.79
CA GLN A 104 -15.39 1.51 5.80
C GLN A 104 -16.63 0.68 6.14
N LEU A 105 -17.30 0.12 5.13
CA LEU A 105 -18.45 -0.77 5.34
C LEU A 105 -18.06 -2.05 6.08
N PHE A 106 -16.88 -2.61 5.80
CA PHE A 106 -16.39 -3.79 6.52
C PHE A 106 -16.05 -3.46 7.98
N LEU A 107 -15.39 -2.32 8.23
CA LEU A 107 -15.00 -1.87 9.55
C LEU A 107 -16.19 -1.47 10.45
N THR A 108 -17.38 -1.19 9.90
CA THR A 108 -18.58 -0.96 10.75
C THR A 108 -19.02 -2.24 11.47
N GLN A 109 -18.76 -3.41 10.88
CA GLN A 109 -19.06 -4.73 11.45
C GLN A 109 -17.85 -5.34 12.16
N HIS A 110 -16.65 -5.01 11.71
CA HIS A 110 -15.40 -5.56 12.21
C HIS A 110 -14.41 -4.44 12.59
N PRO A 111 -14.72 -3.60 13.59
CA PRO A 111 -13.95 -2.39 13.89
C PRO A 111 -12.51 -2.65 14.34
N ALA A 112 -12.20 -3.88 14.74
CA ALA A 112 -10.87 -4.30 15.18
C ALA A 112 -10.08 -5.10 14.12
N ASP A 113 -10.59 -5.29 12.88
CA ASP A 113 -9.82 -6.01 11.87
C ASP A 113 -8.58 -5.20 11.46
N GLN A 114 -7.41 -5.70 11.87
CA GLN A 114 -6.13 -5.01 11.71
C GLN A 114 -5.79 -4.73 10.23
N GLU A 115 -6.06 -5.67 9.33
CA GLU A 115 -5.70 -5.54 7.91
C GLU A 115 -6.62 -4.53 7.22
N ALA A 116 -7.93 -4.58 7.50
CA ALA A 116 -8.87 -3.59 7.03
C ALA A 116 -8.55 -2.19 7.54
N LEU A 117 -8.14 -2.05 8.82
CA LEU A 117 -7.69 -0.76 9.37
C LEU A 117 -6.45 -0.22 8.64
N ARG A 118 -5.46 -1.07 8.36
CA ARG A 118 -4.26 -0.68 7.62
C ARG A 118 -4.56 -0.29 6.17
N LEU A 119 -5.42 -1.02 5.48
CA LEU A 119 -5.85 -0.69 4.12
C LEU A 119 -6.62 0.64 4.10
N ALA A 120 -7.59 0.81 5.00
CA ALA A 120 -8.34 2.05 5.12
C ALA A 120 -7.41 3.25 5.41
N ALA A 121 -6.40 3.06 6.26
CA ALA A 121 -5.41 4.10 6.55
C ALA A 121 -4.58 4.46 5.29
N GLY A 122 -4.18 3.46 4.50
CA GLY A 122 -3.50 3.67 3.22
C GLY A 122 -4.36 4.50 2.25
N PHE A 123 -5.63 4.12 2.08
CA PHE A 123 -6.55 4.88 1.22
C PHE A 123 -6.81 6.30 1.72
N ALA A 124 -6.86 6.51 3.03
CA ALA A 124 -6.97 7.84 3.62
C ALA A 124 -5.70 8.68 3.38
N ILE A 125 -4.50 8.07 3.45
CA ILE A 125 -3.23 8.73 3.11
C ILE A 125 -3.21 9.17 1.63
N ASP A 126 -3.62 8.28 0.72
CA ASP A 126 -3.66 8.57 -0.71
C ASP A 126 -4.68 9.67 -1.04
N ALA A 127 -5.80 9.71 -0.33
CA ALA A 127 -6.80 10.76 -0.40
C ALA A 127 -6.41 12.04 0.36
N GLN A 128 -5.25 12.08 1.01
CA GLN A 128 -4.78 13.17 1.88
C GLN A 128 -5.74 13.49 3.05
N ASP A 129 -6.59 12.54 3.44
CA ASP A 129 -7.38 12.62 4.67
C ASP A 129 -6.52 12.21 5.86
N TRP A 130 -5.61 13.12 6.22
CA TRP A 130 -4.64 12.92 7.29
C TRP A 130 -5.30 12.67 8.64
N ARG A 131 -6.49 13.24 8.88
CA ARG A 131 -7.23 13.06 10.13
C ARG A 131 -7.79 11.64 10.23
N ALA A 132 -8.42 11.13 9.17
CA ALA A 132 -8.90 9.75 9.15
C ALA A 132 -7.72 8.75 9.22
N ALA A 133 -6.66 8.99 8.46
CA ALA A 133 -5.46 8.16 8.50
C ALA A 133 -4.85 8.06 9.90
N ALA A 134 -4.71 9.19 10.61
CA ALA A 134 -4.20 9.21 11.97
C ALA A 134 -5.06 8.37 12.93
N ARG A 135 -6.39 8.54 12.89
CA ARG A 135 -7.31 7.75 13.72
C ARG A 135 -7.21 6.25 13.45
N LEU A 136 -7.14 5.85 12.17
CA LEU A 136 -7.05 4.45 11.77
C LEU A 136 -5.71 3.83 12.19
N LEU A 137 -4.59 4.53 11.99
CA LEU A 137 -3.27 4.05 12.42
C LEU A 137 -3.12 4.01 13.95
N GLN A 138 -3.75 4.92 14.69
CA GLN A 138 -3.81 4.83 16.15
C GLN A 138 -4.61 3.60 16.61
N ALA A 139 -5.69 3.24 15.92
CA ALA A 139 -6.42 2.01 16.22
C ALA A 139 -5.56 0.76 15.97
N VAL A 140 -4.78 0.74 14.89
CA VAL A 140 -3.80 -0.33 14.63
C VAL A 140 -2.74 -0.39 15.75
N ARG A 141 -2.17 0.77 16.11
CA ARG A 141 -1.17 0.88 17.20
C ARG A 141 -1.71 0.36 18.53
N ALA A 142 -2.97 0.66 18.86
CA ALA A 142 -3.59 0.15 20.09
C ALA A 142 -3.66 -1.39 20.15
N GLN A 143 -3.65 -2.07 19.00
CA GLN A 143 -3.68 -3.54 18.92
C GLN A 143 -2.28 -4.15 18.93
N VAL A 144 -1.36 -3.58 18.15
CA VAL A 144 -0.04 -4.19 17.90
C VAL A 144 1.09 -3.59 18.76
N GLY A 145 0.80 -2.50 19.48
CA GLY A 145 1.77 -1.75 20.26
C GLY A 145 2.74 -0.94 19.41
N ASP A 146 3.86 -0.59 20.04
CA ASP A 146 4.82 0.38 19.46
C ASP A 146 5.98 -0.29 18.71
N ASN A 147 6.09 -1.62 18.76
CA ASN A 147 7.19 -2.39 18.18
C ASN A 147 7.01 -2.68 16.66
N ASP A 148 6.46 -1.73 15.91
CA ASP A 148 6.28 -1.79 14.46
C ASP A 148 6.89 -0.52 13.83
N ALA A 149 8.12 -0.64 13.32
CA ALA A 149 8.87 0.49 12.81
C ALA A 149 8.19 1.20 11.62
N LEU A 150 7.48 0.43 10.78
CA LEU A 150 6.78 0.97 9.61
C LEU A 150 5.50 1.69 10.01
N LEU A 151 4.75 1.15 10.98
CA LEU A 151 3.61 1.84 11.57
C LEU A 151 4.05 3.17 12.20
N MET A 152 5.18 3.19 12.90
CA MET A 152 5.74 4.41 13.49
C MET A 152 6.13 5.42 12.42
N ALA A 153 6.72 4.99 11.30
CA ALA A 153 6.99 5.88 10.17
C ALA A 153 5.70 6.43 9.54
N GLN A 154 4.65 5.61 9.39
CA GLN A 154 3.35 6.08 8.90
C GLN A 154 2.69 7.07 9.87
N LEU A 155 2.73 6.80 11.18
CA LEU A 155 2.24 7.70 12.23
C LEU A 155 3.00 9.03 12.23
N ALA A 156 4.32 8.99 12.05
CA ALA A 156 5.13 10.19 11.92
C ALA A 156 4.70 11.04 10.73
N ARG A 157 4.49 10.41 9.57
CA ARG A 157 4.00 11.09 8.36
C ARG A 157 2.66 11.76 8.59
N VAL A 158 1.65 11.02 9.06
CA VAL A 158 0.30 11.58 9.25
C VAL A 158 0.28 12.64 10.36
N SER A 159 1.10 12.52 11.41
CA SER A 159 1.24 13.57 12.42
C SER A 159 1.85 14.83 11.84
N LEU A 160 2.88 14.71 10.98
CA LEU A 160 3.52 15.85 10.33
C LEU A 160 2.53 16.61 9.46
N GLU A 161 1.78 15.90 8.62
CA GLU A 161 0.79 16.50 7.70
C GLU A 161 -0.43 17.08 8.43
N ASN A 162 -0.80 16.53 9.60
CA ASN A 162 -1.79 17.14 10.48
C ASN A 162 -1.26 18.35 11.28
N GLY A 163 0.02 18.69 11.17
CA GLY A 163 0.66 19.80 11.88
C GLY A 163 1.10 19.47 13.31
N ASP A 164 0.93 18.23 13.78
CA ASP A 164 1.44 17.79 15.08
C ASP A 164 2.93 17.42 14.99
N ARG A 165 3.76 18.46 14.99
CA ARG A 165 5.22 18.35 14.90
C ARG A 165 5.83 17.56 16.06
N ALA A 166 5.25 17.65 17.26
CA ALA A 166 5.75 16.97 18.43
C ALA A 166 5.57 15.44 18.31
N ALA A 167 4.36 15.01 17.94
CA ALA A 167 4.07 13.59 17.69
C ALA A 167 4.87 13.06 16.50
N ALA A 168 4.98 13.84 15.41
CA ALA A 168 5.76 13.45 14.24
C ALA A 168 7.21 13.09 14.61
N ARG A 169 7.87 13.94 15.39
CA ARG A 169 9.25 13.71 15.87
C ARG A 169 9.34 12.50 16.79
N ALA A 170 8.37 12.32 17.70
CA ALA A 170 8.35 11.19 18.62
C ALA A 170 8.26 9.86 17.85
N TYR A 171 7.30 9.74 16.92
CA TYR A 171 7.11 8.55 16.11
C TYR A 171 8.28 8.28 15.17
N ALA A 172 8.81 9.30 14.48
CA ALA A 172 9.93 9.12 13.55
C ALA A 172 11.19 8.63 14.27
N ARG A 173 11.51 9.21 15.44
CA ARG A 173 12.61 8.75 16.28
C ARG A 173 12.40 7.33 16.80
N HIS A 174 11.16 6.96 17.13
CA HIS A 174 10.87 5.60 17.57
C HIS A 174 11.07 4.59 16.44
N GLY A 175 10.47 4.83 15.26
CA GLY A 175 10.62 3.97 14.10
C GLY A 175 12.08 3.81 13.66
N TYR A 176 12.86 4.89 13.65
CA TYR A 176 14.29 4.82 13.34
C TYR A 176 15.09 4.02 14.38
N ARG A 177 14.79 4.14 15.68
CA ARG A 177 15.46 3.33 16.72
C ARG A 177 15.18 1.83 16.56
N LEU A 178 13.97 1.46 16.17
CA LEU A 178 13.60 0.06 15.94
C LEU A 178 14.33 -0.54 14.73
N MET A 179 14.46 0.21 13.65
CA MET A 179 15.09 -0.26 12.41
C MET A 179 15.98 0.83 11.78
N PRO A 180 17.18 1.12 12.32
CA PRO A 180 18.02 2.20 11.82
C PRO A 180 18.65 1.89 10.44
N GLY A 181 18.66 0.63 10.01
CA GLY A 181 19.13 0.20 8.70
C GLY A 181 18.03 0.13 7.62
N ASN A 182 16.81 0.58 7.93
CA ASN A 182 15.71 0.59 6.98
C ASN A 182 15.61 1.97 6.28
N PRO A 183 15.48 2.01 4.93
CA PRO A 183 15.43 3.28 4.21
C PRO A 183 14.21 4.13 4.57
N VAL A 184 13.06 3.52 4.85
CA VAL A 184 11.80 4.24 5.15
C VAL A 184 11.87 4.94 6.50
N THR A 185 12.44 4.30 7.52
CA THR A 185 12.54 4.90 8.86
C THR A 185 13.61 5.98 8.91
N ALA A 186 14.73 5.79 8.20
CA ALA A 186 15.77 6.81 8.05
C ALA A 186 15.23 8.04 7.31
N ASP A 187 14.53 7.82 6.19
CA ASP A 187 13.89 8.88 5.42
C ASP A 187 12.88 9.65 6.24
N MET A 188 11.98 8.95 6.93
CA MET A 188 10.92 9.60 7.70
C MET A 188 11.49 10.46 8.83
N LEU A 189 12.55 10.02 9.52
CA LEU A 189 13.21 10.83 10.52
C LEU A 189 13.91 12.05 9.90
N GLY A 190 14.66 11.86 8.81
CA GLY A 190 15.30 12.97 8.09
C GLY A 190 14.28 14.00 7.60
N TRP A 191 13.17 13.53 7.03
CA TRP A 191 12.07 14.36 6.53
C TRP A 191 11.38 15.15 7.65
N VAL A 192 11.06 14.50 8.76
CA VAL A 192 10.47 15.19 9.92
C VAL A 192 11.43 16.23 10.50
N LEU A 193 12.73 15.94 10.60
CA LEU A 193 13.72 16.91 11.05
C LEU A 193 13.79 18.11 10.10
N LEU A 194 13.84 17.87 8.78
CA LEU A 194 13.85 18.93 7.77
C LEU A 194 12.63 19.86 7.87
N ARG A 195 11.45 19.29 8.10
CA ARG A 195 10.17 20.01 8.07
C ARG A 195 9.80 20.68 9.39
N THR A 196 10.42 20.27 10.50
CA THR A 196 10.03 20.74 11.84
C THR A 196 11.12 21.45 12.59
N ASP A 197 12.39 21.11 12.37
CA ASP A 197 13.55 21.76 13.00
C ASP A 197 14.20 22.73 12.01
N ALA A 198 15.23 23.48 12.46
CA ALA A 198 16.07 24.21 11.53
C ALA A 198 16.74 23.17 10.60
N PRO A 199 16.64 23.29 9.27
CA PRO A 199 17.23 22.34 8.32
C PRO A 199 18.73 22.23 8.58
N GLY A 200 19.11 21.20 9.33
CA GLY A 200 20.44 21.00 9.84
C GLY A 200 21.12 19.78 9.21
N PRO A 201 22.44 19.62 9.41
CA PRO A 201 23.22 18.52 8.83
C PRO A 201 22.60 17.13 9.06
N ALA A 202 22.03 16.90 10.25
CA ALA A 202 21.42 15.62 10.62
C ALA A 202 20.25 15.19 9.69
N ALA A 203 19.46 16.14 9.18
CA ALA A 203 18.39 15.83 8.25
C ALA A 203 18.95 15.34 6.90
N VAL A 204 19.99 16.01 6.42
CA VAL A 204 20.70 15.64 5.18
C VAL A 204 21.37 14.27 5.34
N ASP A 205 22.11 14.04 6.42
CA ASP A 205 22.80 12.75 6.67
C ASP A 205 21.83 11.55 6.67
N LEU A 206 20.66 11.71 7.29
CA LEU A 206 19.64 10.67 7.33
C LEU A 206 19.01 10.39 5.96
N LEU A 207 18.77 11.44 5.16
CA LEU A 207 18.22 11.32 3.82
C LEU A 207 19.24 10.77 2.82
N GLU A 208 20.52 11.17 2.94
CA GLU A 208 21.64 10.57 2.20
C GLU A 208 21.72 9.07 2.50
N LYS A 209 21.64 8.69 3.78
CA LYS A 209 21.59 7.28 4.19
C LYS A 209 20.38 6.54 3.61
N ALA A 210 19.19 7.13 3.64
CA ALA A 210 17.99 6.51 3.09
C ALA A 210 18.15 6.24 1.58
N VAL A 211 18.67 7.21 0.83
CA VAL A 211 18.96 7.07 -0.60
C VAL A 211 20.08 6.05 -0.86
N ALA A 212 21.11 5.98 -0.02
CA ALA A 212 22.16 4.97 -0.16
C ALA A 212 21.61 3.54 0.02
N LEU A 213 20.64 3.35 0.92
CA LEU A 213 19.98 2.06 1.15
C LEU A 213 18.98 1.68 0.04
N ALA A 214 18.35 2.64 -0.62
CA ALA A 214 17.35 2.41 -1.65
C ALA A 214 17.39 3.49 -2.77
N PRO A 215 18.42 3.49 -3.63
CA PRO A 215 18.70 4.60 -4.55
C PRO A 215 17.68 4.78 -5.66
N SER A 216 16.90 3.74 -5.98
CA SER A 216 15.90 3.75 -7.05
C SER A 216 14.54 4.32 -6.62
N VAL A 217 14.33 4.62 -5.34
CA VAL A 217 13.03 5.11 -4.83
C VAL A 217 12.89 6.62 -5.06
N PRO A 218 11.96 7.08 -5.92
CA PRO A 218 11.87 8.50 -6.28
C PRO A 218 11.53 9.42 -5.11
N ALA A 219 10.71 8.95 -4.17
CA ALA A 219 10.34 9.72 -2.98
C ALA A 219 11.56 10.09 -2.11
N LEU A 220 12.49 9.15 -1.92
CA LEU A 220 13.71 9.38 -1.15
C LEU A 220 14.63 10.41 -1.83
N GLN A 221 14.75 10.30 -3.15
CA GLN A 221 15.50 11.27 -3.97
C GLN A 221 14.88 12.67 -3.89
N MET A 222 13.54 12.77 -3.84
CA MET A 222 12.85 14.05 -3.71
C MET A 222 13.15 14.70 -2.36
N HIS A 223 12.97 13.97 -1.25
CA HIS A 223 13.25 14.50 0.09
C HIS A 223 14.73 14.91 0.23
N LEU A 224 15.67 14.10 -0.26
CA LEU A 224 17.09 14.45 -0.27
C LEU A 224 17.37 15.71 -1.10
N GLY A 225 16.75 15.83 -2.27
CA GLY A 225 16.87 17.01 -3.11
C GLY A 225 16.37 18.29 -2.44
N GLN A 226 15.23 18.22 -1.73
CA GLN A 226 14.70 19.32 -0.93
C GLN A 226 15.60 19.65 0.26
N ALA A 227 16.21 18.64 0.90
CA ALA A 227 17.16 18.86 1.98
C ALA A 227 18.43 19.55 1.51
N TYR A 228 18.99 19.15 0.37
CA TYR A 228 20.11 19.84 -0.27
C TYR A 228 19.75 21.27 -0.65
N ALA A 229 18.54 21.51 -1.17
CA ALA A 229 18.06 22.85 -1.50
C ALA A 229 18.05 23.75 -0.25
N ALA A 230 17.49 23.26 0.86
CA ALA A 230 17.43 23.97 2.13
C ALA A 230 18.83 24.23 2.72
N ALA A 231 19.80 23.35 2.47
CA ALA A 231 21.20 23.50 2.86
C ALA A 231 22.03 24.38 1.91
N GLY A 232 21.43 24.93 0.84
CA GLY A 232 22.15 25.73 -0.16
C GLY A 232 23.01 24.92 -1.15
N ARG A 233 22.97 23.58 -1.08
CA ARG A 233 23.69 22.63 -1.96
C ARG A 233 22.97 22.48 -3.32
N LYS A 234 22.83 23.58 -4.07
CA LYS A 234 21.98 23.67 -5.28
C LYS A 234 22.29 22.63 -6.36
N GLY A 235 23.58 22.34 -6.61
CA GLY A 235 23.99 21.36 -7.63
C GLY A 235 23.50 19.94 -7.30
N GLU A 236 23.66 19.55 -6.04
CA GLU A 236 23.25 18.23 -5.55
C GLU A 236 21.73 18.12 -5.44
N ALA A 237 21.07 19.20 -5.02
CA ALA A 237 19.61 19.33 -5.04
C ALA A 237 19.06 19.07 -6.45
N ARG A 238 19.62 19.72 -7.47
CA ARG A 238 19.20 19.55 -8.86
C ARG A 238 19.36 18.11 -9.35
N LEU A 239 20.47 17.45 -9.01
CA LEU A 239 20.69 16.05 -9.38
C LEU A 239 19.66 15.10 -8.73
N ALA A 240 19.43 15.23 -7.43
CA ALA A 240 18.50 14.38 -6.69
C ALA A 240 17.05 14.59 -7.15
N LEU A 241 16.61 15.85 -7.30
CA LEU A 241 15.25 16.17 -7.77
C LEU A 241 15.02 15.72 -9.21
N ASN A 242 16.02 15.80 -10.10
CA ASN A 242 15.92 15.26 -11.46
C ASN A 242 15.72 13.74 -11.46
N ARG A 243 16.43 13.00 -10.59
CA ARG A 243 16.21 11.56 -10.44
C ARG A 243 14.79 11.27 -9.98
N ALA A 244 14.28 12.01 -9.00
CA ALA A 244 12.90 11.88 -8.55
C ALA A 244 11.89 12.14 -9.69
N ALA A 245 12.05 13.25 -10.41
CA ALA A 245 11.14 13.68 -11.48
C ALA A 245 11.17 12.80 -12.75
N SER A 246 12.22 11.98 -12.91
CA SER A 246 12.35 11.05 -14.03
C SER A 246 11.36 9.88 -13.97
N ALA A 247 10.88 9.52 -12.77
CA ALA A 247 9.87 8.50 -12.58
C ALA A 247 8.48 9.04 -12.92
N ARG A 248 7.90 8.63 -14.05
CA ARG A 248 6.63 9.16 -14.57
C ARG A 248 5.45 8.91 -13.63
N ASP A 249 5.40 7.73 -13.03
CA ASP A 249 4.28 7.29 -12.16
C ASP A 249 4.50 7.66 -10.69
N PHE A 250 5.50 8.50 -10.39
CA PHE A 250 5.72 8.98 -9.04
C PHE A 250 4.72 10.09 -8.70
N ASN A 251 3.86 9.86 -7.71
CA ASN A 251 2.86 10.83 -7.26
C ASN A 251 3.46 12.21 -6.88
N GLY A 252 4.68 12.24 -6.32
CA GLY A 252 5.39 13.48 -5.99
C GLY A 252 6.19 14.11 -7.15
N ARG A 253 6.03 13.62 -8.39
CA ARG A 253 6.78 14.13 -9.55
C ARG A 253 6.59 15.62 -9.76
N GLN A 254 5.37 16.11 -9.62
CA GLN A 254 5.08 17.54 -9.82
C GLN A 254 5.78 18.39 -8.76
N GLU A 255 5.75 17.95 -7.49
CA GLU A 255 6.46 18.61 -6.39
C GLU A 255 7.98 18.66 -6.64
N ALA A 256 8.57 17.58 -7.15
CA ALA A 256 9.98 17.56 -7.53
C ALA A 256 10.29 18.57 -8.66
N LEU A 257 9.42 18.70 -9.66
CA LEU A 257 9.54 19.66 -10.76
C LEU A 257 9.35 21.12 -10.30
N ASP A 258 8.47 21.36 -9.32
CA ASP A 258 8.28 22.67 -8.71
C ASP A 258 9.52 23.06 -7.90
N ALA A 259 10.06 22.13 -7.10
CA ALA A 259 11.31 22.33 -6.35
C ALA A 259 12.50 22.63 -7.29
N LEU A 260 12.61 21.93 -8.43
CA LEU A 260 13.65 22.19 -9.43
C LEU A 260 13.60 23.61 -10.01
N ARG A 261 12.39 24.15 -10.21
CA ARG A 261 12.19 25.51 -10.72
C ARG A 261 12.53 26.58 -9.68
N ALA A 262 12.46 26.24 -8.40
CA ALA A 262 12.76 27.15 -7.29
C ALA A 262 14.27 27.23 -6.94
N LEU A 263 15.12 26.36 -7.48
CA LEU A 263 16.58 26.34 -7.27
C LEU A 263 17.33 27.42 -8.05
#